data_AF-A0A959T884-F1
#
_entry.id   AF-A0A959T884-F1
#
_cell.length_a   1.000
_cell.length_b   1.000
_cell.length_c   1.000
_cell.angle_alpha   90.00
_cell.angle_beta   90.00
_cell.angle_gamma   90.00
#
_symmetry.space_group_name_H-M   'P 1'
#
loop_
_entity.id
_entity.type
_entity.pdbx_description
1 polymer ?
#
loop_
_entity_poly.entity_id
_entity_poly.type
_entity_poly.pdbx_seq_one_letter_code
_entity_poly.pdbx_strand_id
1 'polypeptide(L)'
;PATTGFDICVYHLAGDECTTAVTANDGGNAFTTVGTPAASDVTSCATGDVFDTWFTYTATCTGTLVISTCDDADFNTSLGVYDACGGTELACNDDATSCSGSTSEVTLSAAVNDVLLIRVSGAGGATGSGNVNITCYPAVLYSQATGDSGDPVWDRVPVGTPGPEAFSRYTSLVIQNGHVITQDLATVEANSFTVESGGSYDMNGANALELEGDLTVDGTFDPSSGIVRLNGSSLQNIAGAATVDVYDLELDNAAGALVLADSVHVYRTLDLLSGDFDANGNEVVLMSDASGTARLGPVDPSASYTGFLRQQRYIPAGVTNWRLLSSPVSPLQLYQWREDFYTAGFPGSHWPTFDQPVGSNILWPSIRTYDETNTGTALTAGLVGPTDI
;
A
#
# COMPACT_ATOMS: atom_id res chain seq x y z
N PRO A 1 19.19 -51.42 -54.44
CA PRO A 1 19.14 -50.96 -53.03
C PRO A 1 20.17 -49.86 -52.80
N ALA A 2 19.74 -48.60 -52.75
CA ALA A 2 20.63 -47.50 -52.41
C ALA A 2 20.97 -47.60 -50.92
N THR A 3 22.21 -47.96 -50.60
CA THR A 3 22.80 -47.94 -49.26
C THR A 3 23.49 -46.60 -49.02
N THR A 4 22.73 -45.51 -49.13
CA THR A 4 23.19 -44.16 -48.81
C THR A 4 22.37 -43.68 -47.63
N GLY A 5 23.06 -43.38 -46.52
CA GLY A 5 22.43 -42.90 -45.29
C GLY A 5 21.44 -41.77 -45.58
N PHE A 6 20.22 -41.94 -45.08
CA PHE A 6 19.20 -40.92 -45.05
C PHE A 6 19.33 -40.23 -43.69
N ASP A 7 19.69 -38.96 -43.70
CA ASP A 7 19.82 -38.15 -42.50
C ASP A 7 18.67 -37.12 -42.50
N ILE A 8 17.81 -37.15 -41.49
CA ILE A 8 16.81 -36.12 -41.28
C ILE A 8 17.46 -35.06 -40.39
N CYS A 9 17.68 -33.87 -40.93
CA CYS A 9 18.03 -32.71 -40.12
C CYS A 9 16.72 -32.02 -39.68
N VAL A 10 16.34 -32.22 -38.41
CA VAL A 10 15.27 -31.45 -37.77
C VAL A 10 15.90 -30.20 -37.18
N TYR A 11 15.46 -29.03 -37.66
CA TYR A 11 15.84 -27.76 -37.04
C TYR A 11 14.89 -27.51 -35.87
N HIS A 12 15.40 -27.58 -34.65
CA HIS A 12 14.70 -27.04 -33.49
C HIS A 12 14.95 -25.54 -33.43
N LEU A 13 13.91 -24.77 -33.12
CA LEU A 13 14.05 -23.34 -32.91
C LEU A 13 14.87 -23.10 -31.62
N ALA A 14 15.50 -21.94 -31.52
CA ALA A 14 16.28 -21.61 -30.31
C ALA A 14 15.35 -21.58 -29.10
N GLY A 15 15.79 -22.17 -27.98
CA GLY A 15 14.97 -22.28 -26.78
C GLY A 15 13.91 -23.37 -26.80
N ASP A 16 13.81 -24.18 -27.85
CA ASP A 16 12.85 -25.29 -27.89
C ASP A 16 13.12 -26.35 -26.81
N GLU A 17 14.37 -26.54 -26.42
CA GLU A 17 14.75 -27.43 -25.32
C GLU A 17 15.39 -26.65 -24.17
N CYS A 18 15.15 -27.08 -22.92
CA CYS A 18 15.72 -26.43 -21.74
C CYS A 18 17.26 -26.43 -21.72
N THR A 19 17.91 -27.39 -22.39
CA THR A 19 19.37 -27.41 -22.56
C THR A 19 19.90 -26.35 -23.54
N THR A 20 19.02 -25.79 -24.36
CA THR A 20 19.32 -24.76 -25.38
C THR A 20 18.55 -23.47 -25.12
N ALA A 21 18.14 -23.26 -23.86
CA ALA A 21 17.37 -22.11 -23.45
C ALA A 21 18.04 -20.79 -23.87
N VAL A 22 17.23 -19.84 -24.33
CA VAL A 22 17.70 -18.53 -24.78
C VAL A 22 17.92 -17.63 -23.57
N THR A 23 19.01 -16.85 -23.54
CA THR A 23 19.22 -15.90 -22.45
C THR A 23 18.18 -14.80 -22.46
N ALA A 24 17.45 -14.64 -21.36
CA ALA A 24 16.54 -13.54 -21.11
C ALA A 24 17.19 -12.46 -20.23
N ASN A 25 16.71 -11.23 -20.35
CA ASN A 25 17.11 -10.08 -19.54
C ASN A 25 15.87 -9.46 -18.88
N ASP A 26 16.09 -8.54 -17.93
CA ASP A 26 15.01 -7.69 -17.42
C ASP A 26 14.34 -6.91 -18.58
N GLY A 27 13.02 -6.74 -18.50
CA GLY A 27 12.17 -6.21 -19.57
C GLY A 27 11.60 -7.31 -20.49
N GLY A 28 11.18 -6.90 -21.69
CA GLY A 28 10.50 -7.77 -22.64
C GLY A 28 11.46 -8.67 -23.43
N ASN A 29 11.17 -9.97 -23.46
CA ASN A 29 11.90 -10.98 -24.21
C ASN A 29 10.95 -11.66 -25.20
N ALA A 30 11.14 -11.42 -26.50
CA ALA A 30 10.27 -11.97 -27.53
C ALA A 30 10.38 -13.50 -27.64
N PHE A 31 9.24 -14.18 -27.79
CA PHE A 31 9.17 -15.63 -27.93
C PHE A 31 8.09 -16.07 -28.94
N THR A 32 8.16 -17.33 -29.37
CA THR A 32 7.08 -17.99 -30.12
C THR A 32 7.05 -19.48 -29.79
N THR A 33 5.87 -20.02 -29.52
CA THR A 33 5.65 -21.46 -29.33
C THR A 33 5.20 -22.15 -30.63
N VAL A 34 5.15 -21.41 -31.74
CA VAL A 34 4.74 -21.95 -33.03
C VAL A 34 5.88 -22.76 -33.64
N GLY A 35 5.67 -24.08 -33.75
CA GLY A 35 6.66 -24.98 -34.32
C GLY A 35 7.77 -25.40 -33.36
N THR A 36 7.53 -25.28 -32.04
CA THR A 36 8.41 -25.74 -30.96
C THR A 36 7.79 -26.91 -30.18
N PRO A 37 7.68 -28.11 -30.77
CA PRO A 37 7.08 -29.24 -30.08
C PRO A 37 7.94 -29.68 -28.90
N ALA A 38 7.37 -29.62 -27.70
CA ALA A 38 8.01 -30.12 -26.49
C ALA A 38 7.97 -31.65 -26.43
N ALA A 39 8.97 -32.25 -25.79
CA ALA A 39 9.05 -33.70 -25.61
C ALA A 39 7.97 -34.26 -24.64
N SER A 40 7.43 -33.42 -23.76
CA SER A 40 6.43 -33.81 -22.75
C SER A 40 5.59 -32.63 -22.27
N ASP A 41 4.47 -32.95 -21.61
CA ASP A 41 3.72 -32.04 -20.74
C ASP A 41 4.53 -31.87 -19.44
N VAL A 42 4.93 -30.65 -19.07
CA VAL A 42 5.92 -30.43 -17.98
C VAL A 42 5.37 -29.59 -16.83
N THR A 43 4.55 -28.58 -17.09
CA THR A 43 4.11 -27.70 -16.00
C THR A 43 3.05 -28.36 -15.12
N SER A 44 3.01 -28.04 -13.82
CA SER A 44 1.99 -28.61 -12.91
C SER A 44 0.63 -27.92 -12.95
N CYS A 45 0.56 -26.70 -13.50
CA CYS A 45 -0.64 -25.86 -13.46
C CYS A 45 -1.48 -25.92 -14.75
N ALA A 46 -0.93 -26.42 -15.85
CA ALA A 46 -1.66 -26.62 -17.11
C ALA A 46 -1.71 -28.09 -17.50
N THR A 47 -2.42 -28.38 -18.59
CA THR A 47 -2.38 -29.71 -19.23
C THR A 47 -2.19 -29.56 -20.72
N GLY A 48 -1.47 -30.52 -21.32
CA GLY A 48 -1.22 -30.53 -22.76
C GLY A 48 -0.34 -29.37 -23.23
N ASP A 49 0.58 -28.89 -22.39
CA ASP A 49 1.47 -27.76 -22.67
C ASP A 49 2.67 -28.13 -23.57
N VAL A 50 2.39 -28.94 -24.59
CA VAL A 50 3.36 -29.66 -25.42
C VAL A 50 4.02 -28.81 -26.51
N PHE A 51 3.90 -27.50 -26.43
CA PHE A 51 4.62 -26.55 -27.27
C PHE A 51 5.19 -25.46 -26.38
N ASP A 52 6.52 -25.32 -26.37
CA ASP A 52 7.17 -24.44 -25.39
C ASP A 52 8.36 -23.66 -25.96
N THR A 53 8.83 -22.72 -25.16
CA THR A 53 10.07 -22.00 -25.36
C THR A 53 10.69 -21.75 -24.00
N TRP A 54 11.97 -22.05 -23.89
CA TRP A 54 12.76 -21.98 -22.69
C TRP A 54 13.70 -20.80 -22.74
N PHE A 55 13.72 -20.07 -21.63
CA PHE A 55 14.67 -19.02 -21.34
C PHE A 55 15.54 -19.41 -20.15
N THR A 56 16.79 -18.97 -20.16
CA THR A 56 17.64 -18.93 -18.98
C THR A 56 17.77 -17.48 -18.53
N TYR A 57 17.56 -17.24 -17.24
CA TYR A 57 17.61 -15.91 -16.65
C TYR A 57 18.54 -15.94 -15.44
N THR A 58 19.36 -14.90 -15.31
CA THR A 58 20.21 -14.69 -14.13
C THR A 58 19.63 -13.52 -13.35
N ALA A 59 19.17 -13.76 -12.12
CA ALA A 59 18.53 -12.75 -11.29
C ALA A 59 19.46 -11.56 -11.04
N THR A 60 18.97 -10.36 -11.35
CA THR A 60 19.74 -9.11 -11.23
C THR A 60 19.69 -8.53 -9.81
N CYS A 61 18.78 -9.02 -8.96
CA CYS A 61 18.55 -8.54 -7.61
C CYS A 61 18.23 -9.69 -6.64
N THR A 62 18.46 -9.46 -5.35
CA THR A 62 17.86 -10.29 -4.29
C THR A 62 16.54 -9.64 -3.90
N GLY A 63 15.43 -10.35 -4.10
CA GLY A 63 14.09 -9.83 -3.83
C GLY A 63 13.01 -10.61 -4.57
N THR A 64 12.02 -9.89 -5.09
CA THR A 64 10.86 -10.47 -5.76
C THR A 64 11.04 -10.42 -7.26
N LEU A 65 11.02 -11.58 -7.91
CA LEU A 65 11.02 -11.73 -9.35
C LEU A 65 9.58 -11.88 -9.85
N VAL A 66 9.18 -11.02 -10.77
CA VAL A 66 7.90 -11.10 -11.48
C VAL A 66 8.18 -11.44 -12.94
N ILE A 67 7.56 -12.51 -13.43
CA ILE A 67 7.68 -12.97 -14.81
C ILE A 67 6.26 -13.05 -15.37
N SER A 68 6.01 -12.34 -16.46
CA SER A 68 4.65 -12.11 -16.96
C SER A 68 4.60 -12.24 -18.48
N THR A 69 3.61 -12.99 -18.97
CA THR A 69 3.17 -12.96 -20.38
C THR A 69 1.93 -12.10 -20.57
N CYS A 70 1.50 -11.42 -19.49
CA CYS A 70 0.22 -10.75 -19.44
C CYS A 70 0.07 -9.65 -20.47
N ASP A 71 -1.04 -9.71 -21.19
CA ASP A 71 -1.45 -8.74 -22.22
C ASP A 71 -0.46 -8.54 -23.40
N ASP A 72 0.59 -9.36 -23.46
CA ASP A 72 1.66 -9.31 -24.48
C ASP A 72 1.73 -10.60 -25.32
N ALA A 73 1.26 -11.73 -24.77
CA ALA A 73 1.05 -12.96 -25.53
C ALA A 73 -0.34 -13.02 -26.19
N ASP A 74 -0.40 -13.59 -27.40
CA ASP A 74 -1.63 -13.65 -28.21
C ASP A 74 -2.43 -14.96 -28.06
N PHE A 75 -2.12 -15.76 -27.05
CA PHE A 75 -2.69 -17.09 -26.82
C PHE A 75 -2.75 -17.44 -25.32
N ASN A 76 -3.46 -18.53 -24.99
CA ASN A 76 -3.50 -19.06 -23.63
C ASN A 76 -2.13 -19.65 -23.26
N THR A 77 -1.42 -18.98 -22.33
CA THR A 77 -0.06 -19.35 -21.94
C THR A 77 -0.04 -20.15 -20.64
N SER A 78 0.79 -21.18 -20.56
CA SER A 78 1.27 -21.74 -19.29
C SER A 78 2.72 -21.31 -19.04
N LEU A 79 2.98 -20.78 -17.84
CA LEU A 79 4.27 -20.22 -17.44
C LEU A 79 4.83 -21.00 -16.24
N GLY A 80 6.00 -21.61 -16.42
CA GLY A 80 6.71 -22.37 -15.37
C GLY A 80 8.12 -21.84 -15.13
N VAL A 81 8.59 -21.93 -13.88
CA VAL A 81 9.96 -21.55 -13.49
C VAL A 81 10.63 -22.71 -12.78
N TYR A 82 11.88 -23.01 -13.12
CA TYR A 82 12.62 -24.16 -12.64
C TYR A 82 14.03 -23.78 -12.16
N ASP A 83 14.55 -24.53 -11.19
CA ASP A 83 15.92 -24.36 -10.67
C ASP A 83 17.00 -24.88 -11.64
N ALA A 84 16.65 -25.79 -12.54
CA ALA A 84 17.51 -26.35 -13.58
C ALA A 84 16.68 -27.08 -14.65
N CYS A 85 17.32 -27.41 -15.78
CA CYS A 85 16.73 -28.26 -16.81
C CYS A 85 16.49 -29.68 -16.25
N GLY A 86 15.22 -30.11 -16.19
CA GLY A 86 14.80 -31.35 -15.52
C GLY A 86 14.84 -31.28 -13.97
N GLY A 87 14.92 -30.07 -13.42
CA GLY A 87 14.95 -29.80 -11.99
C GLY A 87 13.57 -29.62 -11.36
N THR A 88 13.53 -28.92 -10.23
CA THR A 88 12.31 -28.66 -9.46
C THR A 88 11.56 -27.47 -10.06
N GLU A 89 10.24 -27.60 -10.22
CA GLU A 89 9.37 -26.46 -10.53
C GLU A 89 9.20 -25.58 -9.27
N LEU A 90 9.64 -24.33 -9.38
CA LEU A 90 9.61 -23.34 -8.31
C LEU A 90 8.30 -22.56 -8.28
N ALA A 91 7.74 -22.27 -9.46
CA ALA A 91 6.48 -21.56 -9.62
C ALA A 91 5.82 -21.95 -10.94
N CYS A 92 4.49 -21.90 -10.97
CA CYS A 92 3.70 -22.20 -12.16
C CYS A 92 2.43 -21.35 -12.14
N ASN A 93 2.04 -20.83 -13.30
CA ASN A 93 0.72 -20.25 -13.48
C ASN A 93 0.16 -20.53 -14.90
N ASP A 94 -1.12 -20.88 -14.93
CA ASP A 94 -1.98 -20.99 -16.10
C ASP A 94 -3.23 -20.17 -15.76
N ASP A 95 -3.50 -19.12 -16.52
CA ASP A 95 -4.54 -18.11 -16.29
C ASP A 95 -4.33 -17.23 -15.03
N ALA A 96 -3.47 -16.20 -15.13
CA ALA A 96 -3.38 -15.18 -14.09
C ALA A 96 -4.66 -14.33 -14.05
N THR A 97 -5.27 -14.20 -12.87
CA THR A 97 -6.54 -13.46 -12.69
C THR A 97 -6.43 -11.96 -12.97
N SER A 98 -5.22 -11.41 -12.91
CA SER A 98 -4.89 -10.02 -13.24
C SER A 98 -4.79 -9.76 -14.74
N CYS A 99 -4.85 -10.80 -15.57
CA CYS A 99 -4.45 -10.74 -16.96
C CYS A 99 -5.60 -11.10 -17.92
N SER A 100 -5.60 -10.49 -19.11
CA SER A 100 -6.58 -10.80 -20.14
C SER A 100 -6.10 -11.92 -21.07
N GLY A 101 -7.02 -12.52 -21.83
CA GLY A 101 -6.65 -13.48 -22.87
C GLY A 101 -6.09 -14.82 -22.37
N SER A 102 -6.31 -15.17 -21.09
CA SER A 102 -5.75 -16.40 -20.51
C SER A 102 -4.22 -16.41 -20.50
N THR A 103 -3.63 -15.24 -20.28
CA THR A 103 -2.17 -15.08 -20.11
C THR A 103 -1.78 -15.24 -18.64
N SER A 104 -0.48 -15.44 -18.39
CA SER A 104 0.00 -15.96 -17.12
C SER A 104 1.10 -15.10 -16.50
N GLU A 105 1.16 -15.12 -15.17
CA GLU A 105 2.14 -14.39 -14.37
C GLU A 105 2.56 -15.23 -13.18
N VAL A 106 3.85 -15.25 -12.90
CA VAL A 106 4.41 -15.88 -11.70
C VAL A 106 5.22 -14.87 -10.92
N THR A 107 5.09 -14.95 -9.60
CA THR A 107 5.87 -14.16 -8.65
C THR A 107 6.58 -15.12 -7.70
N LEU A 108 7.89 -14.96 -7.53
CA LEU A 108 8.72 -15.77 -6.65
C LEU A 108 9.88 -14.97 -6.06
N SER A 109 10.45 -15.43 -4.96
CA SER A 109 11.69 -14.85 -4.44
C SER A 109 12.91 -15.40 -5.18
N ALA A 110 13.88 -14.54 -5.46
CA ALA A 110 15.17 -14.91 -6.05
C ALA A 110 16.31 -14.20 -5.31
N ALA A 111 17.48 -14.83 -5.26
CA ALA A 111 18.72 -14.19 -4.84
C ALA A 111 19.50 -13.70 -6.07
N VAL A 112 20.26 -12.61 -5.91
CA VAL A 112 21.10 -12.10 -6.98
C VAL A 112 22.07 -13.17 -7.49
N ASN A 113 22.17 -13.31 -8.80
CA ASN A 113 22.91 -14.35 -9.54
C ASN A 113 22.31 -15.77 -9.47
N ASP A 114 21.11 -15.96 -8.92
CA ASP A 114 20.38 -17.21 -9.14
C ASP A 114 20.13 -17.39 -10.64
N VAL A 115 20.42 -18.60 -11.15
CA VAL A 115 20.18 -18.97 -12.54
C VAL A 115 18.92 -19.80 -12.59
N LEU A 116 17.88 -19.27 -13.23
CA LEU A 116 16.57 -19.88 -13.36
C LEU A 116 16.32 -20.27 -14.81
N LEU A 117 15.51 -21.32 -15.01
CA LEU A 117 14.89 -21.60 -16.29
C LEU A 117 13.43 -21.20 -16.28
N ILE A 118 13.02 -20.46 -17.31
CA ILE A 118 11.66 -19.99 -17.50
C ILE A 118 11.12 -20.71 -18.72
N ARG A 119 10.00 -21.40 -18.57
CA ARG A 119 9.30 -22.09 -19.63
C ARG A 119 8.02 -21.33 -19.94
N VAL A 120 7.89 -20.88 -21.18
CA VAL A 120 6.64 -20.35 -21.72
C VAL A 120 6.06 -21.38 -22.66
N SER A 121 4.84 -21.82 -22.40
CA SER A 121 4.16 -22.88 -23.14
C SER A 121 2.70 -22.52 -23.38
N GLY A 122 1.94 -23.33 -24.11
CA GLY A 122 0.51 -23.07 -24.35
C GLY A 122 -0.41 -24.14 -23.79
N ALA A 123 -1.33 -23.75 -22.91
CA ALA A 123 -2.26 -24.67 -22.29
C ALA A 123 -3.18 -25.32 -23.33
N GLY A 124 -3.48 -26.61 -23.16
CA GLY A 124 -4.33 -27.38 -24.07
C GLY A 124 -3.77 -27.51 -25.50
N GLY A 125 -2.46 -27.34 -25.69
CA GLY A 125 -1.80 -27.36 -26.99
C GLY A 125 -1.93 -26.07 -27.79
N ALA A 126 -2.29 -24.96 -27.12
CA ALA A 126 -2.26 -23.64 -27.73
C ALA A 126 -0.84 -23.27 -28.19
N THR A 127 -0.75 -22.44 -29.22
CA THR A 127 0.53 -21.91 -29.71
C THR A 127 0.33 -20.48 -30.15
N GLY A 128 1.35 -19.65 -29.98
CA GLY A 128 1.32 -18.26 -30.38
C GLY A 128 2.66 -17.57 -30.18
N SER A 129 2.64 -16.26 -30.10
CA SER A 129 3.84 -15.43 -29.89
C SER A 129 3.55 -14.29 -28.92
N GLY A 130 4.60 -13.66 -28.42
CA GLY A 130 4.49 -12.51 -27.52
C GLY A 130 5.83 -12.14 -26.93
N ASN A 131 5.80 -11.41 -25.82
CA ASN A 131 6.97 -11.21 -24.97
C ASN A 131 6.73 -11.81 -23.59
N VAL A 132 7.81 -12.33 -22.99
CA VAL A 132 7.89 -12.56 -21.55
C VAL A 132 8.60 -11.37 -20.92
N ASN A 133 7.87 -10.63 -20.10
CA ASN A 133 8.36 -9.48 -19.36
C ASN A 133 8.89 -9.95 -18.00
N ILE A 134 10.16 -9.67 -17.73
CA ILE A 134 10.82 -10.07 -16.48
C ILE A 134 11.22 -8.81 -15.71
N THR A 135 10.84 -8.72 -14.44
CA THR A 135 11.23 -7.63 -13.56
C THR A 135 11.69 -8.16 -12.21
N CYS A 136 12.91 -7.80 -11.81
CA CYS A 136 13.44 -8.09 -10.48
C CYS A 136 13.31 -6.86 -9.58
N TYR A 137 12.47 -6.94 -8.55
CA TYR A 137 12.31 -5.92 -7.53
C TYR A 137 13.22 -6.24 -6.34
N PRO A 138 14.22 -5.39 -6.01
CA PRO A 138 15.08 -5.63 -4.87
C PRO A 138 14.26 -5.60 -3.57
N ALA A 139 14.63 -6.43 -2.59
CA ALA A 139 13.90 -6.48 -1.33
C ALA A 139 13.94 -5.15 -0.56
N VAL A 140 15.07 -4.44 -0.62
CA VAL A 140 15.29 -3.16 0.07
C VAL A 140 16.10 -2.23 -0.81
N LEU A 141 15.75 -0.95 -0.80
CA LEU A 141 16.56 0.16 -1.31
C LEU A 141 16.95 1.11 -0.18
N TYR A 142 18.20 1.55 -0.20
CA TYR A 142 18.80 2.44 0.77
C TYR A 142 19.20 3.74 0.07
N SER A 143 18.81 4.88 0.61
CA SER A 143 19.29 6.16 0.09
C SER A 143 20.80 6.28 0.28
N GLN A 144 21.54 6.63 -0.78
CA GLN A 144 22.99 6.81 -0.81
C GLN A 144 23.40 8.29 -0.91
N ALA A 145 22.43 9.19 -1.11
CA ALA A 145 22.64 10.63 -1.20
C ALA A 145 21.35 11.40 -0.86
N THR A 146 21.51 12.70 -0.61
CA THR A 146 20.40 13.67 -0.57
C THR A 146 19.98 14.03 -1.98
N GLY A 147 18.67 14.11 -2.24
CA GLY A 147 18.12 14.47 -3.55
C GLY A 147 16.62 14.20 -3.65
N ASP A 148 16.10 14.23 -4.86
CA ASP A 148 14.70 13.92 -5.12
C ASP A 148 14.47 12.40 -5.19
N SER A 149 13.26 11.93 -4.88
CA SER A 149 12.95 10.50 -4.81
C SER A 149 13.16 9.76 -6.14
N GLY A 150 12.92 10.42 -7.27
CA GLY A 150 13.12 9.90 -8.62
C GLY A 150 14.55 10.03 -9.16
N ASP A 151 15.44 10.70 -8.43
CA ASP A 151 16.84 10.82 -8.80
C ASP A 151 17.60 9.50 -8.56
N PRO A 152 18.78 9.30 -9.20
CA PRO A 152 19.63 8.14 -8.96
C PRO A 152 20.34 8.23 -7.59
N VAL A 153 19.58 8.19 -6.51
CA VAL A 153 20.06 8.32 -5.11
C VAL A 153 19.97 7.03 -4.32
N TRP A 154 19.65 5.90 -4.96
CA TRP A 154 19.35 4.63 -4.29
C TRP A 154 20.39 3.55 -4.57
N ASP A 155 20.53 2.60 -3.65
CA ASP A 155 21.27 1.36 -3.88
C ASP A 155 20.60 0.20 -3.09
N ARG A 156 20.83 -1.03 -3.52
CA ARG A 156 20.34 -2.28 -2.93
C ARG A 156 21.13 -2.69 -1.69
N VAL A 157 22.26 -2.04 -1.42
CA VAL A 157 23.05 -2.21 -0.21
C VAL A 157 23.14 -0.91 0.61
N PRO A 158 23.33 -0.99 1.94
CA PRO A 158 23.37 0.20 2.79
C PRO A 158 24.56 1.15 2.56
N VAL A 159 25.60 0.71 1.84
CA VAL A 159 26.75 1.54 1.46
C VAL A 159 27.13 1.15 0.05
N GLY A 160 26.70 1.94 -0.91
CA GLY A 160 26.73 1.62 -2.33
C GLY A 160 27.04 2.83 -3.20
N THR A 161 26.86 2.65 -4.51
CA THR A 161 26.97 3.74 -5.49
C THR A 161 25.56 4.17 -5.87
N PRO A 162 25.19 5.46 -5.68
CA PRO A 162 23.89 5.95 -6.05
C PRO A 162 23.52 5.59 -7.50
N GLY A 163 22.35 5.00 -7.69
CA GLY A 163 21.83 4.55 -8.97
C GLY A 163 20.33 4.78 -9.10
N PRO A 164 19.80 4.73 -10.34
CA PRO A 164 18.37 4.80 -10.59
C PRO A 164 17.72 3.49 -10.14
N GLU A 165 16.60 3.58 -9.42
CA GLU A 165 15.80 2.42 -9.04
C GLU A 165 14.32 2.75 -9.14
N ALA A 166 13.51 1.75 -9.47
CA ALA A 166 12.07 1.89 -9.52
C ALA A 166 11.46 1.43 -8.21
N PHE A 167 10.54 2.24 -7.68
CA PHE A 167 9.75 1.88 -6.51
C PHE A 167 8.64 0.91 -6.90
N SER A 168 8.30 0.04 -5.95
CA SER A 168 7.23 -0.92 -6.11
C SER A 168 6.76 -1.39 -4.74
N ARG A 169 5.52 -1.88 -4.70
CA ARG A 169 4.93 -2.56 -3.55
C ARG A 169 5.74 -3.75 -2.99
N TYR A 170 6.70 -4.28 -3.75
CA TYR A 170 7.58 -5.38 -3.33
C TYR A 170 8.90 -4.91 -2.67
N THR A 171 9.23 -3.63 -2.82
CA THR A 171 10.53 -3.07 -2.43
C THR A 171 10.37 -2.23 -1.16
N SER A 172 11.11 -2.56 -0.10
CA SER A 172 11.15 -1.69 1.09
C SER A 172 12.12 -0.52 0.87
N LEU A 173 11.83 0.64 1.44
CA LEU A 173 12.65 1.85 1.32
C LEU A 173 13.22 2.26 2.67
N VAL A 174 14.51 2.59 2.69
CA VAL A 174 15.22 3.06 3.88
C VAL A 174 15.91 4.38 3.57
N ILE A 175 15.42 5.45 4.20
CA ILE A 175 16.07 6.76 4.19
C ILE A 175 17.16 6.75 5.26
N GLN A 176 18.41 6.66 4.82
CA GLN A 176 19.54 6.50 5.73
C GLN A 176 19.91 7.79 6.47
N ASN A 177 20.61 7.62 7.59
CA ASN A 177 21.15 8.72 8.39
C ASN A 177 21.91 9.75 7.53
N GLY A 178 21.56 11.04 7.70
CA GLY A 178 22.24 12.16 7.06
C GLY A 178 21.75 12.47 5.64
N HIS A 179 20.86 11.64 5.09
CA HIS A 179 20.23 11.89 3.80
C HIS A 179 18.89 12.60 3.96
N VAL A 180 18.62 13.53 3.05
CA VAL A 180 17.33 14.21 2.92
C VAL A 180 16.76 13.85 1.57
N ILE A 181 15.58 13.22 1.56
CA ILE A 181 14.87 12.86 0.33
C ILE A 181 13.61 13.70 0.21
N THR A 182 13.45 14.38 -0.93
CA THR A 182 12.25 15.15 -1.26
C THR A 182 11.47 14.38 -2.32
N GLN A 183 10.19 14.12 -2.08
CA GLN A 183 9.36 13.38 -3.01
C GLN A 183 9.02 14.26 -4.23
N ASP A 184 9.39 13.81 -5.43
CA ASP A 184 9.06 14.45 -6.71
C ASP A 184 8.08 13.60 -7.54
N LEU A 185 7.88 12.35 -7.15
CA LEU A 185 6.91 11.43 -7.73
C LEU A 185 5.54 11.61 -7.07
N ALA A 186 4.47 11.63 -7.88
CA ALA A 186 3.10 11.77 -7.38
C ALA A 186 2.72 10.66 -6.38
N THR A 187 3.23 9.45 -6.60
CA THR A 187 3.08 8.29 -5.71
C THR A 187 4.43 7.60 -5.56
N VAL A 188 4.78 7.26 -4.32
CA VAL A 188 5.85 6.32 -3.99
C VAL A 188 5.19 5.07 -3.41
N GLU A 189 5.33 3.95 -4.11
CA GLU A 189 4.87 2.65 -3.63
C GLU A 189 6.04 1.90 -2.99
N ALA A 190 5.84 1.35 -1.80
CA ALA A 190 6.85 0.55 -1.12
C ALA A 190 6.20 -0.65 -0.44
N ASN A 191 7.00 -1.67 -0.15
CA ASN A 191 6.60 -2.67 0.83
C ASN A 191 6.58 -2.02 2.22
N SER A 192 7.74 -1.84 2.85
CA SER A 192 7.87 -1.10 4.10
C SER A 192 8.66 0.19 3.88
N PHE A 193 8.39 1.23 4.66
CA PHE A 193 9.07 2.51 4.58
C PHE A 193 9.69 2.89 5.92
N THR A 194 11.00 3.15 5.91
CA THR A 194 11.77 3.49 7.11
C THR A 194 12.52 4.81 6.90
N VAL A 195 12.35 5.75 7.84
CA VAL A 195 13.26 6.90 7.98
C VAL A 195 14.15 6.65 9.19
N GLU A 196 15.43 6.36 8.95
CA GLU A 196 16.39 6.12 10.04
C GLU A 196 16.62 7.39 10.86
N SER A 197 17.08 7.23 12.10
CA SER A 197 17.49 8.36 12.92
C SER A 197 18.54 9.22 12.21
N GLY A 198 18.25 10.51 12.07
CA GLY A 198 19.09 11.48 11.34
C GLY A 198 18.84 11.53 9.83
N GLY A 199 18.02 10.64 9.26
CA GLY A 199 17.46 10.76 7.91
C GLY A 199 16.25 11.71 7.91
N SER A 200 15.94 12.25 6.73
CA SER A 200 14.78 13.13 6.53
C SER A 200 14.03 12.79 5.25
N TYR A 201 12.71 12.75 5.32
CA TYR A 201 11.83 12.60 4.16
C TYR A 201 10.81 13.72 4.12
N ASP A 202 10.64 14.36 2.95
CA ASP A 202 9.64 15.39 2.69
C ASP A 202 8.70 14.91 1.58
N MET A 203 7.41 14.78 1.89
CA MET A 203 6.38 14.38 0.92
C MET A 203 6.11 15.45 -0.16
N ASN A 204 6.56 16.69 0.04
CA ASN A 204 6.57 17.78 -0.94
C ASN A 204 5.21 18.04 -1.62
N GLY A 205 4.24 18.50 -0.82
CA GLY A 205 2.90 18.82 -1.28
C GLY A 205 1.95 17.63 -1.13
N ALA A 206 1.05 17.46 -2.09
CA ALA A 206 -0.07 16.50 -2.04
C ALA A 206 0.25 15.18 -2.74
N ASN A 207 1.44 14.63 -2.46
CA ASN A 207 1.86 13.34 -3.00
C ASN A 207 1.42 12.18 -2.10
N ALA A 208 1.47 10.95 -2.62
CA ALA A 208 1.09 9.74 -1.92
C ALA A 208 2.30 8.86 -1.57
N LEU A 209 2.25 8.26 -0.38
CA LEU A 209 3.11 7.15 0.04
C LEU A 209 2.22 5.94 0.33
N GLU A 210 2.35 4.90 -0.48
CA GLU A 210 1.50 3.71 -0.42
C GLU A 210 2.31 2.49 0.03
N LEU A 211 1.88 1.87 1.11
CA LEU A 211 2.65 0.86 1.84
C LEU A 211 1.86 -0.45 1.96
N GLU A 212 2.48 -1.55 1.55
CA GLU A 212 1.97 -2.91 1.79
C GLU A 212 2.40 -3.50 3.15
N GLY A 213 3.41 -2.88 3.75
CA GLY A 213 4.08 -3.27 4.99
C GLY A 213 4.20 -2.09 5.96
N ASP A 214 5.24 -2.06 6.77
CA ASP A 214 5.28 -1.17 7.94
C ASP A 214 5.74 0.26 7.60
N LEU A 215 5.26 1.24 8.36
CA LEU A 215 5.81 2.60 8.43
C LEU A 215 6.65 2.74 9.70
N THR A 216 7.93 3.09 9.56
CA THR A 216 8.84 3.38 10.69
C THR A 216 9.51 4.74 10.54
N VAL A 217 9.30 5.66 11.49
CA VAL A 217 9.88 7.01 11.45
C VAL A 217 10.73 7.27 12.70
N ASP A 218 12.03 7.00 12.61
CA ASP A 218 13.02 7.31 13.65
C ASP A 218 13.75 8.63 13.40
N GLY A 219 13.67 9.16 12.17
CA GLY A 219 14.23 10.43 11.74
C GLY A 219 13.19 11.56 11.65
N THR A 220 13.32 12.42 10.64
CA THR A 220 12.37 13.50 10.35
C THR A 220 11.48 13.12 9.18
N PHE A 221 10.17 13.26 9.35
CA PHE A 221 9.18 13.05 8.29
C PHE A 221 8.31 14.30 8.21
N ASP A 222 8.40 15.02 7.08
CA ASP A 222 7.51 16.14 6.77
C ASP A 222 6.38 15.61 5.87
N PRO A 223 5.16 15.45 6.41
CA PRO A 223 4.05 14.96 5.61
C PRO A 223 3.52 16.00 4.61
N SER A 224 3.91 17.27 4.74
CA SER A 224 3.42 18.37 3.92
C SER A 224 1.87 18.38 3.84
N SER A 225 1.29 18.20 2.64
CA SER A 225 -0.14 17.97 2.46
C SER A 225 -0.44 16.59 1.86
N GLY A 226 0.46 15.63 2.07
CA GLY A 226 0.46 14.31 1.45
C GLY A 226 -0.44 13.30 2.17
N ILE A 227 -0.57 12.13 1.55
CA ILE A 227 -1.34 11.01 2.08
C ILE A 227 -0.45 9.78 2.27
N VAL A 228 -0.49 9.22 3.48
CA VAL A 228 0.08 7.91 3.77
C VAL A 228 -1.06 6.88 3.71
N ARG A 229 -0.90 5.84 2.89
CA ARG A 229 -1.85 4.72 2.79
C ARG A 229 -1.22 3.44 3.31
N LEU A 230 -1.94 2.77 4.19
CA LEU A 230 -1.64 1.41 4.66
C LEU A 230 -2.62 0.46 3.97
N ASN A 231 -2.21 -0.14 2.86
CA ASN A 231 -3.04 -0.96 1.97
C ASN A 231 -2.52 -2.40 1.80
N GLY A 232 -1.79 -2.88 2.80
CA GLY A 232 -1.21 -4.22 2.84
C GLY A 232 -2.23 -5.34 2.99
N SER A 233 -1.71 -6.57 3.07
CA SER A 233 -2.49 -7.80 3.31
C SER A 233 -2.20 -8.47 4.66
N SER A 234 -1.22 -7.95 5.40
CA SER A 234 -0.83 -8.38 6.75
C SER A 234 -0.98 -7.21 7.71
N LEU A 235 -1.03 -7.46 9.02
CA LEU A 235 -1.09 -6.37 10.02
C LEU A 235 0.08 -5.41 9.81
N GLN A 236 -0.20 -4.12 9.62
CA GLN A 236 0.82 -3.09 9.39
C GLN A 236 1.10 -2.29 10.65
N ASN A 237 2.36 -2.05 10.96
CA ASN A 237 2.76 -1.27 12.13
C ASN A 237 3.08 0.17 11.74
N ILE A 238 2.68 1.11 12.60
CA ILE A 238 3.15 2.50 12.60
C ILE A 238 4.10 2.67 13.77
N ALA A 239 5.40 2.68 13.51
CA ALA A 239 6.45 2.77 14.50
C ALA A 239 7.29 4.05 14.33
N GLY A 240 8.02 4.40 15.37
CA GLY A 240 8.96 5.52 15.35
C GLY A 240 9.55 5.79 16.73
N ALA A 241 10.71 6.45 16.76
CA ALA A 241 11.41 6.80 17.99
C ALA A 241 10.66 7.82 18.87
N ALA A 242 9.65 8.49 18.33
CA ALA A 242 8.81 9.48 19.01
C ALA A 242 7.43 9.58 18.32
N THR A 243 6.88 10.78 18.23
CA THR A 243 5.66 11.10 17.48
C THR A 243 5.85 10.90 15.98
N VAL A 244 4.88 10.27 15.33
CA VAL A 244 4.76 10.21 13.87
C VAL A 244 3.70 11.20 13.40
N ASP A 245 4.11 12.23 12.68
CA ASP A 245 3.23 13.25 12.09
C ASP A 245 2.83 12.86 10.66
N VAL A 246 1.53 12.82 10.37
CA VAL A 246 0.96 12.54 9.04
C VAL A 246 -0.13 13.55 8.70
N TYR A 247 -0.25 13.94 7.43
CA TYR A 247 -1.28 14.90 7.03
C TYR A 247 -2.62 14.21 6.81
N ASP A 248 -2.68 13.29 5.84
CA ASP A 248 -3.73 12.29 5.76
C ASP A 248 -3.19 10.89 5.99
N LEU A 249 -4.00 10.08 6.66
CA LEU A 249 -3.72 8.67 6.90
C LEU A 249 -4.95 7.85 6.50
N GLU A 250 -4.74 6.89 5.61
CA GLU A 250 -5.76 5.98 5.13
C GLU A 250 -5.38 4.55 5.52
N LEU A 251 -6.31 3.85 6.16
CA LEU A 251 -6.21 2.41 6.40
C LEU A 251 -7.16 1.67 5.45
N ASP A 252 -6.59 0.96 4.48
CA ASP A 252 -7.31 0.10 3.53
C ASP A 252 -6.75 -1.32 3.57
N ASN A 253 -6.71 -1.89 4.77
CA ASN A 253 -6.11 -3.20 5.00
C ASN A 253 -6.96 -3.99 5.99
N ALA A 254 -7.60 -5.06 5.52
CA ALA A 254 -8.45 -5.91 6.32
C ALA A 254 -7.75 -6.59 7.53
N ALA A 255 -6.41 -6.71 7.49
CA ALA A 255 -5.64 -7.22 8.63
C ALA A 255 -5.42 -6.17 9.73
N GLY A 256 -5.68 -4.89 9.44
CA GLY A 256 -5.61 -3.77 10.37
C GLY A 256 -4.25 -3.07 10.43
N ALA A 257 -4.17 -2.06 11.29
CA ALA A 257 -2.94 -1.36 11.64
C ALA A 257 -2.75 -1.25 13.15
N LEU A 258 -1.49 -1.31 13.60
CA LEU A 258 -1.11 -1.24 15.00
C LEU A 258 -0.14 -0.08 15.24
N VAL A 259 -0.48 0.82 16.17
CA VAL A 259 0.40 1.93 16.56
C VAL A 259 1.43 1.44 17.57
N LEU A 260 2.71 1.47 17.19
CA LEU A 260 3.86 1.18 18.04
C LEU A 260 4.67 2.42 18.42
N ALA A 261 4.47 3.53 17.70
CA ALA A 261 5.01 4.84 18.05
C ALA A 261 4.37 5.39 19.34
N ASP A 262 5.08 6.28 20.04
CA ASP A 262 4.58 6.93 21.26
C ASP A 262 3.27 7.70 21.01
N SER A 263 3.20 8.38 19.87
CA SER A 263 1.98 9.03 19.39
C SER A 263 1.95 9.14 17.86
N VAL A 264 0.73 9.26 17.32
CA VAL A 264 0.49 9.59 15.91
C VAL A 264 -0.34 10.87 15.84
N HIS A 265 0.14 11.86 15.11
CA HIS A 265 -0.59 13.09 14.85
C HIS A 265 -1.11 13.11 13.42
N VAL A 266 -2.41 13.37 13.27
CA VAL A 266 -3.07 13.50 11.97
C VAL A 266 -3.52 14.94 11.78
N TYR A 267 -3.08 15.62 10.72
CA TYR A 267 -3.37 17.05 10.50
C TYR A 267 -4.62 17.32 9.66
N ARG A 268 -5.10 16.37 8.85
CA ARG A 268 -6.32 16.52 8.04
C ARG A 268 -7.32 15.39 8.25
N THR A 269 -7.08 14.19 7.73
CA THR A 269 -8.07 13.10 7.80
C THR A 269 -7.44 11.79 8.20
N LEU A 270 -8.07 11.10 9.16
CA LEU A 270 -7.90 9.66 9.38
C LEU A 270 -9.07 8.96 8.71
N ASP A 271 -8.85 8.30 7.58
CA ASP A 271 -9.87 7.57 6.82
C ASP A 271 -9.70 6.05 7.08
N LEU A 272 -10.79 5.39 7.46
CA LEU A 272 -10.80 3.97 7.82
C LEU A 272 -11.68 3.20 6.81
N LEU A 273 -11.04 2.63 5.79
CA LEU A 273 -11.68 1.97 4.66
C LEU A 273 -11.81 0.46 4.88
N SER A 274 -10.84 -0.18 5.56
CA SER A 274 -10.93 -1.58 5.97
C SER A 274 -10.02 -1.89 7.15
N GLY A 275 -10.41 -2.84 8.01
CA GLY A 275 -9.60 -3.32 9.13
C GLY A 275 -9.66 -2.47 10.40
N ASP A 276 -9.08 -3.00 11.47
CA ASP A 276 -9.02 -2.31 12.76
C ASP A 276 -7.79 -1.42 12.85
N PHE A 277 -7.98 -0.13 13.14
CA PHE A 277 -6.92 0.78 13.52
C PHE A 277 -6.75 0.73 15.05
N ASP A 278 -5.79 -0.05 15.53
CA ASP A 278 -5.51 -0.21 16.95
C ASP A 278 -4.41 0.75 17.41
N ALA A 279 -4.80 1.74 18.20
CA ALA A 279 -3.89 2.68 18.84
C ALA A 279 -2.99 2.01 19.90
N ASN A 280 -3.24 0.76 20.29
CA ASN A 280 -2.41 -0.03 21.20
C ASN A 280 -2.17 0.63 22.57
N GLY A 281 -3.13 1.47 23.01
CA GLY A 281 -2.99 2.29 24.22
C GLY A 281 -2.10 3.52 24.09
N ASN A 282 -1.50 3.76 22.91
CA ASN A 282 -0.77 4.97 22.56
C ASN A 282 -1.73 6.10 22.15
N GLU A 283 -1.20 7.32 22.01
CA GLU A 283 -2.01 8.48 21.69
C GLU A 283 -2.11 8.73 20.19
N VAL A 284 -3.32 8.70 19.64
CA VAL A 284 -3.60 9.22 18.29
C VAL A 284 -4.31 10.56 18.44
N VAL A 285 -3.79 11.59 17.76
CA VAL A 285 -4.28 12.96 17.90
C VAL A 285 -4.73 13.49 16.55
N LEU A 286 -6.00 13.84 16.46
CA LEU A 286 -6.51 14.68 15.38
C LEU A 286 -6.15 16.13 15.72
N MET A 287 -5.14 16.66 15.04
CA MET A 287 -4.57 17.97 15.31
C MET A 287 -5.52 19.10 14.92
N SER A 288 -5.43 20.22 15.63
CA SER A 288 -6.20 21.41 15.30
C SER A 288 -5.44 22.67 15.69
N ASP A 289 -5.25 23.55 14.72
CA ASP A 289 -4.51 24.80 14.86
C ASP A 289 -5.14 25.90 14.00
N ALA A 290 -4.41 26.99 13.78
CA ALA A 290 -4.88 28.10 12.95
C ALA A 290 -4.98 27.76 11.45
N SER A 291 -4.32 26.69 10.99
CA SER A 291 -4.33 26.24 9.60
C SER A 291 -5.49 25.29 9.30
N GLY A 292 -5.94 24.53 10.30
CA GLY A 292 -7.00 23.55 10.07
C GLY A 292 -7.49 22.82 11.33
N THR A 293 -8.45 21.93 11.11
CA THR A 293 -8.92 20.99 12.13
C THR A 293 -9.06 19.63 11.48
N ALA A 294 -8.31 18.67 11.99
CA ALA A 294 -8.39 17.30 11.54
C ALA A 294 -9.71 16.64 11.96
N ARG A 295 -10.04 15.56 11.25
CA ARG A 295 -11.25 14.76 11.49
C ARG A 295 -10.97 13.27 11.32
N LEU A 296 -11.79 12.46 12.00
CA LEU A 296 -12.03 11.09 11.60
C LEU A 296 -12.98 11.14 10.39
N GLY A 297 -12.61 10.46 9.31
CA GLY A 297 -13.45 10.27 8.14
C GLY A 297 -14.61 9.31 8.42
N PRO A 298 -15.43 9.01 7.40
CA PRO A 298 -16.37 7.90 7.46
C PRO A 298 -15.63 6.60 7.82
N VAL A 299 -16.22 5.80 8.69
CA VAL A 299 -15.71 4.47 9.03
C VAL A 299 -16.50 3.45 8.23
N ASP A 300 -15.81 2.71 7.35
CA ASP A 300 -16.44 1.62 6.58
C ASP A 300 -16.99 0.54 7.52
N PRO A 301 -18.08 -0.18 7.17
CA PRO A 301 -18.59 -1.28 8.00
C PRO A 301 -17.59 -2.42 8.26
N SER A 302 -16.55 -2.54 7.43
CA SER A 302 -15.44 -3.48 7.62
C SER A 302 -14.27 -2.93 8.43
N ALA A 303 -14.35 -1.69 8.88
CA ALA A 303 -13.30 -1.00 9.61
C ALA A 303 -13.71 -0.67 11.05
N SER A 304 -12.73 -0.51 11.92
CA SER A 304 -12.92 -0.06 13.30
C SER A 304 -11.73 0.76 13.80
N TYR A 305 -11.93 1.44 14.92
CA TYR A 305 -10.87 2.10 15.66
C TYR A 305 -10.87 1.60 17.10
N THR A 306 -9.70 1.19 17.59
CA THR A 306 -9.50 0.68 18.95
C THR A 306 -8.49 1.55 19.70
N GLY A 307 -8.80 1.90 20.96
CA GLY A 307 -7.90 2.65 21.85
C GLY A 307 -8.26 4.14 22.01
N PHE A 308 -7.29 4.94 22.45
CA PHE A 308 -7.53 6.35 22.78
C PHE A 308 -7.36 7.24 21.55
N LEU A 309 -8.40 8.00 21.21
CA LEU A 309 -8.37 9.05 20.19
C LEU A 309 -8.57 10.41 20.84
N ARG A 310 -7.60 11.32 20.67
CA ARG A 310 -7.74 12.72 21.08
C ARG A 310 -8.09 13.56 19.88
N GLN A 311 -9.18 14.32 19.95
CA GLN A 311 -9.49 15.35 18.97
C GLN A 311 -9.20 16.73 19.56
N GLN A 312 -8.30 17.48 18.93
CA GLN A 312 -8.05 18.87 19.28
C GLN A 312 -9.10 19.77 18.63
N ARG A 313 -9.34 20.92 19.27
CA ARG A 313 -10.17 21.99 18.71
C ARG A 313 -9.53 23.34 18.96
N TYR A 314 -8.93 23.91 17.91
CA TYR A 314 -8.43 25.28 17.93
C TYR A 314 -9.59 26.27 17.89
N ILE A 315 -9.59 27.18 18.85
CA ILE A 315 -10.61 28.21 19.02
C ILE A 315 -9.91 29.57 18.88
N PRO A 316 -9.97 30.22 17.69
CA PRO A 316 -9.41 31.56 17.56
C PRO A 316 -10.18 32.55 18.43
N ALA A 317 -9.47 33.60 18.87
CA ALA A 317 -10.08 34.76 19.50
C ALA A 317 -11.11 35.38 18.55
N GLY A 318 -12.30 35.74 19.06
CA GLY A 318 -13.35 36.29 18.21
C GLY A 318 -14.72 36.36 18.88
N VAL A 319 -15.74 36.56 18.04
CA VAL A 319 -17.14 36.70 18.45
C VAL A 319 -17.66 35.43 19.15
N THR A 320 -18.40 35.65 20.25
CA THR A 320 -19.13 34.61 20.97
C THR A 320 -20.24 34.05 20.07
N ASN A 321 -20.07 32.82 19.59
CA ASN A 321 -21.04 32.12 18.74
C ASN A 321 -20.94 30.61 18.96
N TRP A 322 -21.88 29.86 18.39
CA TRP A 322 -21.91 28.40 18.40
C TRP A 322 -20.70 27.81 17.67
N ARG A 323 -20.14 26.73 18.23
CA ARG A 323 -19.01 25.99 17.65
C ARG A 323 -19.30 24.50 17.67
N LEU A 324 -18.91 23.81 16.60
CA LEU A 324 -18.85 22.35 16.58
C LEU A 324 -17.63 21.93 17.41
N LEU A 325 -17.82 21.02 18.36
CA LEU A 325 -16.77 20.63 19.30
C LEU A 325 -16.25 19.22 19.03
N SER A 326 -17.12 18.25 18.77
CA SER A 326 -16.75 16.86 18.50
C SER A 326 -17.61 16.27 17.38
N SER A 327 -17.18 15.16 16.79
CA SER A 327 -18.07 14.22 16.10
C SER A 327 -19.02 13.55 17.11
N PRO A 328 -20.17 13.00 16.64
CA PRO A 328 -21.01 12.15 17.47
C PRO A 328 -20.22 10.95 17.98
N VAL A 329 -20.33 10.67 19.28
CA VAL A 329 -19.71 9.51 19.93
C VAL A 329 -20.79 8.71 20.65
N SER A 330 -20.69 7.39 20.67
CA SER A 330 -21.65 6.53 21.37
C SER A 330 -20.92 5.53 22.27
N PRO A 331 -21.34 5.38 23.55
CA PRO A 331 -22.37 6.18 24.24
C PRO A 331 -21.84 7.55 24.69
N LEU A 332 -22.56 8.64 24.39
CA LEU A 332 -22.24 9.99 24.86
C LEU A 332 -22.75 10.21 26.29
N GLN A 333 -21.97 10.90 27.12
CA GLN A 333 -22.42 11.41 28.42
C GLN A 333 -22.04 12.88 28.58
N LEU A 334 -22.98 13.78 28.32
CA LEU A 334 -22.73 15.23 28.30
C LEU A 334 -22.22 15.81 29.64
N TYR A 335 -22.45 15.12 30.76
CA TYR A 335 -21.91 15.56 32.05
C TYR A 335 -20.38 15.48 32.11
N GLN A 336 -19.72 14.66 31.29
CA GLN A 336 -18.26 14.53 31.28
C GLN A 336 -17.57 15.85 30.90
N TRP A 337 -18.23 16.68 30.11
CA TRP A 337 -17.70 17.96 29.64
C TRP A 337 -17.75 19.05 30.70
N ARG A 338 -18.36 18.77 31.86
CA ARG A 338 -18.48 19.74 32.95
C ARG A 338 -17.16 20.07 33.61
N GLU A 339 -16.21 19.15 33.56
CA GLU A 339 -14.87 19.41 34.10
C GLU A 339 -14.10 20.41 33.22
N ASP A 340 -14.44 20.49 31.93
CA ASP A 340 -13.72 21.32 30.96
C ASP A 340 -14.31 22.73 30.81
N PHE A 341 -15.64 22.86 30.84
CA PHE A 341 -16.29 24.18 30.78
C PHE A 341 -17.72 24.21 31.33
N TYR A 342 -18.16 25.43 31.65
CA TYR A 342 -19.49 25.69 32.15
C TYR A 342 -20.57 25.44 31.10
N THR A 343 -21.64 24.76 31.51
CA THR A 343 -22.77 24.35 30.67
C THR A 343 -24.09 24.73 31.32
N ALA A 344 -25.12 25.02 30.53
CA ALA A 344 -26.41 25.51 31.04
C ALA A 344 -27.58 25.03 30.19
N GLY A 345 -28.79 25.06 30.75
CA GLY A 345 -30.06 24.91 30.03
C GLY A 345 -30.45 23.47 29.69
N PHE A 346 -29.90 22.49 30.40
CA PHE A 346 -30.30 21.08 30.32
C PHE A 346 -30.03 20.33 31.65
N PRO A 347 -30.78 19.25 31.96
CA PRO A 347 -30.53 18.41 33.14
C PRO A 347 -29.07 17.96 33.26
N GLY A 348 -28.50 17.97 34.46
CA GLY A 348 -27.10 17.57 34.67
C GLY A 348 -26.05 18.66 34.41
N SER A 349 -26.39 19.75 33.70
CA SER A 349 -25.50 20.92 33.49
C SER A 349 -25.24 21.75 34.77
N HIS A 350 -24.35 22.74 34.70
CA HIS A 350 -24.05 23.63 35.84
C HIS A 350 -25.20 24.57 36.20
N TRP A 351 -25.99 24.99 35.20
CA TRP A 351 -27.22 25.77 35.39
C TRP A 351 -28.40 25.13 34.64
N PRO A 352 -29.02 24.07 35.19
CA PRO A 352 -30.05 23.30 34.47
C PRO A 352 -31.30 24.10 34.12
N THR A 353 -31.67 25.08 34.94
CA THR A 353 -32.88 25.90 34.77
C THR A 353 -32.63 27.19 33.99
N PHE A 354 -31.53 27.28 33.25
CA PHE A 354 -31.21 28.48 32.47
C PHE A 354 -32.22 28.65 31.34
N ASP A 355 -33.06 29.67 31.46
CA ASP A 355 -34.11 30.01 30.52
C ASP A 355 -33.89 31.39 29.89
N GLN A 356 -34.34 31.55 28.65
CA GLN A 356 -34.27 32.82 27.93
C GLN A 356 -35.57 33.03 27.14
N PRO A 357 -36.37 34.09 27.46
CA PRO A 357 -36.16 35.10 28.50
C PRO A 357 -36.19 34.52 29.94
N VAL A 358 -35.56 35.20 30.90
CA VAL A 358 -35.49 34.75 32.30
C VAL A 358 -36.89 34.63 32.91
N GLY A 359 -37.20 33.46 33.48
CA GLY A 359 -38.50 33.14 34.07
C GLY A 359 -39.57 32.66 33.07
N SER A 360 -39.19 32.41 31.81
CA SER A 360 -40.11 31.91 30.77
C SER A 360 -40.32 30.40 30.82
N ASN A 361 -39.47 29.65 31.53
CA ASN A 361 -39.35 28.19 31.43
C ASN A 361 -38.98 27.67 30.02
N ILE A 362 -38.56 28.54 29.10
CA ILE A 362 -38.02 28.16 27.79
C ILE A 362 -36.51 27.99 27.95
N LEU A 363 -36.07 26.74 28.12
CA LEU A 363 -34.66 26.43 28.32
C LEU A 363 -33.81 26.86 27.12
N TRP A 364 -32.65 27.46 27.43
CA TRP A 364 -31.65 27.84 26.44
C TRP A 364 -30.39 26.99 26.63
N PRO A 365 -30.34 25.77 26.09
CA PRO A 365 -29.19 24.90 26.30
C PRO A 365 -27.94 25.54 25.68
N SER A 366 -26.79 25.45 26.35
CA SER A 366 -25.49 25.90 25.84
C SER A 366 -24.81 24.87 24.92
N ILE A 367 -25.42 23.68 24.79
CA ILE A 367 -24.96 22.56 23.97
C ILE A 367 -26.13 22.08 23.10
N ARG A 368 -25.82 21.59 21.91
CA ARG A 368 -26.74 20.88 21.01
C ARG A 368 -26.06 19.57 20.63
N THR A 369 -26.83 18.49 20.51
CA THR A 369 -26.36 17.22 19.93
C THR A 369 -26.77 17.14 18.47
N TYR A 370 -26.19 16.20 17.72
CA TYR A 370 -26.44 16.04 16.29
C TYR A 370 -27.11 14.69 16.03
N ASP A 371 -28.26 14.71 15.35
CA ASP A 371 -28.96 13.53 14.86
C ASP A 371 -28.49 13.22 13.43
N GLU A 372 -27.64 12.19 13.30
CA GLU A 372 -27.10 11.76 12.00
C GLU A 372 -28.14 11.12 11.08
N THR A 373 -29.32 10.74 11.59
CA THR A 373 -30.39 10.22 10.73
C THR A 373 -31.07 11.33 9.92
N ASN A 374 -30.80 12.59 10.26
CA ASN A 374 -31.36 13.73 9.57
C ASN A 374 -30.61 14.02 8.27
N THR A 375 -31.27 13.75 7.14
CA THR A 375 -30.72 13.92 5.78
C THR A 375 -30.83 15.36 5.26
N GLY A 376 -31.05 16.35 6.13
CA GLY A 376 -31.15 17.75 5.74
C GLY A 376 -29.80 18.30 5.23
N THR A 377 -29.85 19.26 4.30
CA THR A 377 -28.65 19.79 3.63
C THR A 377 -27.97 20.95 4.36
N ALA A 378 -28.59 21.50 5.40
CA ALA A 378 -27.99 22.54 6.22
C ALA A 378 -27.10 21.94 7.32
N LEU A 379 -25.96 22.57 7.62
CA LEU A 379 -25.09 22.19 8.74
C LEU A 379 -25.80 22.15 10.10
N THR A 380 -26.94 22.84 10.22
CA THR A 380 -27.77 22.87 11.42
C THR A 380 -28.99 21.96 11.35
N ALA A 381 -29.20 21.24 10.25
CA ALA A 381 -30.41 20.46 10.03
C ALA A 381 -30.55 19.33 11.05
N GLY A 382 -29.44 18.65 11.38
CA GLY A 382 -29.38 17.61 12.40
C GLY A 382 -29.21 18.12 13.84
N LEU A 383 -29.10 19.43 14.08
CA LEU A 383 -28.92 19.94 15.45
C LEU A 383 -30.22 19.79 16.26
N VAL A 384 -30.17 18.95 17.28
CA VAL A 384 -31.27 18.72 18.22
C VAL A 384 -30.91 19.24 19.61
N GLY A 385 -31.89 19.30 20.51
CA GLY A 385 -31.62 19.58 21.92
C GLY A 385 -30.73 18.49 22.53
N PRO A 386 -30.02 18.76 23.64
CA PRO A 386 -29.18 17.77 24.32
C PRO A 386 -29.88 16.42 24.51
N THR A 387 -29.33 15.38 23.91
CA THR A 387 -29.72 13.97 24.09
C THR A 387 -28.67 13.28 24.98
N ASP A 388 -29.07 12.24 25.72
CA ASP A 388 -28.20 11.49 26.65
C ASP A 388 -27.54 12.32 27.77
N ILE A 389 -28.41 12.85 28.63
CA ILE A 389 -28.14 13.78 29.75
C ILE A 389 -28.06 13.08 31.11
#